data_AF-A0A7L4Y5Z5-F1
#
_entry.id   AF-A0A7L4Y5Z5-F1
#
_cell.length_a   1.000
_cell.length_b   1.000
_cell.length_c   1.000
_cell.angle_alpha   90.00
_cell.angle_beta   90.00
_cell.angle_gamma   90.00
#
_symmetry.space_group_name_H-M   'P 1'
#
loop_
_entity.id
_entity.type
_entity.pdbx_description
1 polymer ?
#
loop_
_entity_poly.entity_id
_entity_poly.type
_entity_poly.pdbx_seq_one_letter_code
_entity_poly.pdbx_strand_id
1 'polypeptide(L)'
;MSVTPPSLRRSARGPAALTALLAGVAAVTVAGAPAQAVAPHKARVPMHQCWVNDVPAPPGNQVNGTEHDDYIFCDSDLEGVTVSGGNGNDMIEIRGLVIDSAVMGGEGDDVIRTKHLVPQTTFSMVRGNRGNDVIKVATVRGDGAKLGAVVHGDDGNDKITTGSVSGAPGQFNRGGGIVTGNDGADTIKTGVIDFSGRVLGGSESDTIEAAALGPESGGLIQAGPGDDRISGHGGAILIVGEHWGSVDAGVGRDDCKVKSVSTRTSISSCEILPAADPGGPGAKPGKPAQPDKATKPGKPAQPDKATKPAKPAKPAKPAKPAKAAKAAGSKVTAAKRKH
;
A
#
# COMPACT_ATOMS: atom_id res chain seq x y z
N MET A 1 -14.87 15.51 -70.35
CA MET A 1 -15.87 16.57 -70.13
C MET A 1 -15.69 17.03 -68.68
N SER A 2 -14.90 18.09 -68.41
CA SER A 2 -15.35 19.50 -68.19
C SER A 2 -16.35 19.61 -67.02
N VAL A 3 -16.16 20.43 -65.98
CA VAL A 3 -16.01 21.89 -65.99
C VAL A 3 -15.25 22.43 -64.75
N THR A 4 -14.50 23.50 -64.99
CA THR A 4 -13.68 24.41 -64.16
C THR A 4 -14.43 25.15 -63.03
N PRO A 5 -13.69 25.76 -62.07
CA PRO A 5 -13.86 27.20 -61.83
C PRO A 5 -12.53 27.99 -61.75
N PRO A 6 -12.54 29.33 -61.97
CA PRO A 6 -11.36 30.08 -62.36
C PRO A 6 -10.58 30.71 -61.20
N SER A 7 -9.28 30.84 -61.47
CA SER A 7 -8.27 31.67 -60.82
C SER A 7 -8.47 33.17 -61.08
N LEU A 8 -7.91 34.03 -60.22
CA LEU A 8 -7.19 35.24 -60.69
C LEU A 8 -6.19 35.75 -59.64
N ARG A 9 -4.93 35.81 -60.06
CA ARG A 9 -3.76 36.40 -59.41
C ARG A 9 -3.83 37.94 -59.44
N ARG A 10 -3.16 38.61 -58.50
CA ARG A 10 -2.50 39.91 -58.76
C ARG A 10 -1.25 40.07 -57.89
N SER A 11 -0.14 40.39 -58.55
CA SER A 11 1.13 40.80 -57.94
C SER A 11 1.34 42.31 -58.05
N ALA A 12 1.90 42.89 -56.99
CA ALA A 12 2.96 43.91 -56.91
C ALA A 12 2.93 45.19 -57.78
N ARG A 13 3.09 46.35 -57.10
CA ARG A 13 4.21 47.33 -57.25
C ARG A 13 4.08 48.46 -56.20
N GLY A 14 5.21 48.89 -55.61
CA GLY A 14 5.36 49.91 -54.52
C GLY A 14 5.19 51.38 -54.96
N PRO A 15 5.80 52.42 -54.33
CA PRO A 15 6.90 52.43 -53.34
C PRO A 15 6.76 53.39 -52.11
N ALA A 16 7.70 53.25 -51.17
CA ALA A 16 8.34 54.21 -50.22
C ALA A 16 7.56 55.36 -49.52
N ALA A 17 7.65 55.42 -48.18
CA ALA A 17 8.00 56.64 -47.44
C ALA A 17 8.37 56.34 -45.97
N LEU A 18 9.47 56.94 -45.53
CA LEU A 18 10.01 57.03 -44.17
C LEU A 18 9.18 58.05 -43.35
N THR A 19 8.77 57.72 -42.13
CA THR A 19 8.58 58.74 -41.07
C THR A 19 8.67 58.11 -39.69
N ALA A 20 9.66 58.57 -38.93
CA ALA A 20 9.83 58.29 -37.52
C ALA A 20 8.85 59.14 -36.68
N LEU A 21 8.24 58.54 -35.66
CA LEU A 21 7.73 59.29 -34.51
C LEU A 21 8.00 58.51 -33.22
N LEU A 22 8.84 59.10 -32.37
CA LEU A 22 9.02 58.79 -30.96
C LEU A 22 7.75 59.15 -30.20
N ALA A 23 7.24 58.25 -29.34
CA ALA A 23 6.46 58.63 -28.16
C ALA A 23 6.27 57.45 -27.19
N GLY A 24 6.61 57.66 -25.92
CA GLY A 24 5.86 57.10 -24.80
C GLY A 24 6.41 55.84 -24.14
N VAL A 25 7.38 55.99 -23.24
CA VAL A 25 7.61 55.03 -22.15
C VAL A 25 6.43 55.13 -21.19
N ALA A 26 5.49 54.19 -21.26
CA ALA A 26 4.49 54.00 -20.22
C ALA A 26 5.07 53.05 -19.16
N ALA A 27 5.47 53.61 -18.02
CA ALA A 27 5.82 52.83 -16.84
C ALA A 27 4.53 52.18 -16.30
N VAL A 28 4.36 50.89 -16.57
CA VAL A 28 3.33 50.07 -15.92
C VAL A 28 3.82 49.79 -14.50
N THR A 29 3.26 50.53 -13.53
CA THR A 29 3.36 50.16 -12.12
C THR A 29 2.53 48.91 -11.89
N VAL A 30 3.18 47.74 -11.90
CA VAL A 30 2.59 46.50 -11.40
C VAL A 30 2.41 46.68 -9.90
N ALA A 31 1.20 47.03 -9.48
CA ALA A 31 0.80 46.93 -8.09
C ALA A 31 0.89 45.45 -7.70
N GLY A 32 1.95 45.10 -6.97
CA GLY A 32 2.13 43.77 -6.42
C GLY A 32 0.94 43.44 -5.52
N ALA A 33 0.13 42.46 -5.94
CA ALA A 33 -0.81 41.84 -5.05
C ALA A 33 -0.02 41.22 -3.88
N PRO A 34 -0.49 41.32 -2.62
CA PRO A 34 0.20 40.68 -1.52
C PRO A 34 0.22 39.18 -1.80
N ALA A 35 1.41 38.63 -1.98
CA ALA A 35 1.62 37.20 -1.90
C ALA A 35 1.08 36.79 -0.53
N GLN A 36 -0.03 36.05 -0.53
CA GLN A 36 -0.48 35.37 0.67
C GLN A 36 0.66 34.41 1.03
N ALA A 37 1.45 34.79 2.01
CA ALA A 37 2.41 33.90 2.63
C ALA A 37 1.60 32.73 3.17
N VAL A 38 1.65 31.60 2.47
CA VAL A 38 1.28 30.31 3.03
C VAL A 38 2.12 30.18 4.28
N ALA A 39 1.48 30.27 5.45
CA ALA A 39 2.16 30.08 6.71
C ALA A 39 2.95 28.76 6.62
N PRO A 40 4.24 28.73 6.98
CA PRO A 40 4.99 27.48 6.96
C PRO A 40 4.26 26.52 7.90
N HIS A 41 3.79 25.39 7.37
CA HIS A 41 3.35 24.28 8.21
C HIS A 41 4.51 24.02 9.18
N LYS A 42 4.29 24.26 10.48
CA LYS A 42 5.26 23.91 11.52
C LYS A 42 5.65 22.46 11.25
N ALA A 43 6.92 22.22 10.92
CA ALA A 43 7.44 20.88 10.77
C ALA A 43 7.12 20.12 12.07
N ARG A 44 6.21 19.15 12.00
CA ARG A 44 5.92 18.30 13.14
C ARG A 44 7.19 17.52 13.47
N VAL A 45 7.49 17.44 14.76
CA VAL A 45 8.63 16.66 15.22
C VAL A 45 8.28 15.20 15.01
N PRO A 46 9.09 14.42 14.29
CA PRO A 46 8.86 13.00 14.11
C PRO A 46 8.68 12.31 15.45
N MET A 47 7.68 11.44 15.55
CA MET A 47 7.41 10.72 16.79
C MET A 47 7.08 9.25 16.54
N HIS A 48 7.65 8.42 17.39
CA HIS A 48 7.35 6.99 17.49
C HIS A 48 7.75 6.46 18.87
N GLN A 49 7.13 5.37 19.28
CA GLN A 49 7.54 4.51 20.38
C GLN A 49 7.68 3.12 19.81
N CYS A 50 8.88 2.81 19.31
CA CYS A 50 9.19 1.56 18.64
C CYS A 50 10.32 0.80 19.34
N TRP A 51 10.33 -0.51 19.13
CA TRP A 51 11.36 -1.43 19.56
C TRP A 51 11.80 -2.28 18.38
N VAL A 52 13.09 -2.61 18.33
CA VAL A 52 13.68 -3.57 17.40
C VAL A 52 14.28 -4.68 18.26
N ASN A 53 13.74 -5.89 18.16
CA ASN A 53 14.17 -7.04 18.99
C ASN A 53 14.19 -6.73 20.49
N ASP A 54 13.09 -6.17 21.00
CA ASP A 54 12.92 -5.71 22.40
C ASP A 54 13.83 -4.55 22.84
N VAL A 55 14.68 -4.03 21.96
CA VAL A 55 15.53 -2.86 22.22
C VAL A 55 14.80 -1.60 21.77
N PRO A 56 14.59 -0.59 22.64
CA PRO A 56 13.95 0.66 22.25
C PRO A 56 14.71 1.34 21.12
N ALA A 57 14.00 1.68 20.04
CA ALA A 57 14.57 2.43 18.94
C ALA A 57 14.92 3.86 19.40
N PRO A 58 16.07 4.42 18.99
CA PRO A 58 16.42 5.80 19.30
C PRO A 58 15.34 6.77 18.79
N PRO A 59 15.08 7.90 19.50
CA PRO A 59 14.19 8.92 18.98
C PRO A 59 14.68 9.47 17.64
N GLY A 60 13.77 9.65 16.69
CA GLY A 60 14.09 10.25 15.41
C GLY A 60 13.02 10.02 14.36
N ASN A 61 13.41 10.14 13.11
CA ASN A 61 12.57 9.86 11.94
C ASN A 61 12.87 8.50 11.31
N GLN A 62 13.67 7.65 11.96
CA GLN A 62 14.12 6.36 11.41
C GLN A 62 14.04 5.29 12.50
N VAL A 63 13.48 4.14 12.13
CA VAL A 63 13.50 2.89 12.90
C VAL A 63 13.97 1.82 11.95
N ASN A 64 15.20 1.36 12.14
CA ASN A 64 15.84 0.41 11.23
C ASN A 64 16.08 -0.89 11.99
N GLY A 65 15.74 -2.01 11.36
CA GLY A 65 16.24 -3.31 11.75
C GLY A 65 17.72 -3.48 11.39
N THR A 66 18.11 -4.73 11.27
CA THR A 66 19.45 -5.25 11.15
C THR A 66 19.59 -6.02 9.83
N GLU A 67 20.60 -6.87 9.71
CA GLU A 67 20.79 -7.74 8.54
C GLU A 67 20.18 -9.14 8.75
N HIS A 68 19.39 -9.32 9.81
CA HIS A 68 18.82 -10.59 10.23
C HIS A 68 17.34 -10.40 10.53
N ASP A 69 16.56 -11.50 10.55
CA ASP A 69 15.15 -11.50 10.94
C ASP A 69 14.90 -10.69 12.22
N ASP A 70 14.19 -9.58 12.07
CA ASP A 70 13.89 -8.63 13.13
C ASP A 70 12.40 -8.65 13.51
N TYR A 71 12.13 -8.42 14.79
CA TYR A 71 10.80 -8.05 15.25
C TYR A 71 10.77 -6.56 15.57
N ILE A 72 10.13 -5.78 14.69
CA ILE A 72 9.93 -4.35 14.84
C ILE A 72 8.51 -4.08 15.32
N PHE A 73 8.38 -3.52 16.51
CA PHE A 73 7.09 -3.28 17.14
C PHE A 73 6.94 -1.81 17.53
N CYS A 74 5.84 -1.17 17.14
CA CYS A 74 5.53 0.20 17.52
C CYS A 74 4.15 0.29 18.19
N ASP A 75 4.13 0.74 19.45
CA ASP A 75 2.90 0.82 20.26
C ASP A 75 2.14 2.15 20.10
N SER A 76 2.80 3.18 19.55
CA SER A 76 2.22 4.50 19.29
C SER A 76 1.93 4.73 17.81
N ASP A 77 1.31 5.89 17.52
CA ASP A 77 1.26 6.44 16.16
C ASP A 77 2.68 6.67 15.63
N LEU A 78 2.85 6.47 14.31
CA LEU A 78 4.01 6.87 13.55
C LEU A 78 3.70 8.19 12.85
N GLU A 79 4.52 9.20 13.08
CA GLU A 79 4.37 10.49 12.44
C GLU A 79 5.70 11.00 11.89
N GLY A 80 5.80 11.12 10.55
CA GLY A 80 7.04 11.54 9.89
C GLY A 80 8.20 10.55 10.08
N VAL A 81 7.90 9.26 10.26
CA VAL A 81 8.89 8.21 10.55
C VAL A 81 9.00 7.25 9.39
N THR A 82 10.22 6.80 9.11
CA THR A 82 10.52 5.69 8.22
C THR A 82 10.87 4.48 9.07
N VAL A 83 10.14 3.38 8.89
CA VAL A 83 10.44 2.07 9.47
C VAL A 83 10.97 1.19 8.36
N SER A 84 12.11 0.53 8.58
CA SER A 84 12.73 -0.41 7.65
C SER A 84 13.06 -1.70 8.39
N GLY A 85 12.63 -2.85 7.86
CA GLY A 85 13.05 -4.16 8.33
C GLY A 85 14.53 -4.38 8.06
N GLY A 86 14.95 -4.32 6.81
CA GLY A 86 16.35 -4.46 6.43
C GLY A 86 16.54 -5.69 5.57
N ASN A 87 17.45 -6.59 5.98
CA ASN A 87 17.56 -7.91 5.34
C ASN A 87 17.07 -8.97 6.32
N GLY A 88 16.56 -10.08 5.80
CA GLY A 88 16.01 -11.16 6.63
C GLY A 88 14.50 -11.16 6.56
N ASN A 89 13.86 -12.11 7.23
CA ASN A 89 12.41 -12.20 7.26
C ASN A 89 11.89 -11.45 8.49
N ASP A 90 11.45 -10.23 8.28
CA ASP A 90 11.12 -9.30 9.34
C ASP A 90 9.64 -9.36 9.71
N MET A 91 9.34 -9.14 10.98
CA MET A 91 7.97 -8.93 11.46
C MET A 91 7.81 -7.50 11.95
N ILE A 92 7.07 -6.69 11.20
CA ILE A 92 6.83 -5.28 11.49
C ILE A 92 5.37 -5.08 11.91
N GLU A 93 5.13 -4.72 13.18
CA GLU A 93 3.79 -4.45 13.72
C GLU A 93 3.66 -3.02 14.24
N ILE A 94 2.79 -2.23 13.59
CA ILE A 94 2.45 -0.86 13.96
C ILE A 94 1.01 -0.83 14.50
N ARG A 95 0.88 -0.60 15.81
CA ARG A 95 -0.44 -0.49 16.46
C ARG A 95 -1.08 0.88 16.33
N GLY A 96 -0.31 1.93 16.09
CA GLY A 96 -0.85 3.26 15.88
C GLY A 96 -1.28 3.53 14.45
N LEU A 97 -1.65 4.78 14.20
CA LEU A 97 -1.83 5.35 12.87
C LEU A 97 -0.48 5.51 12.16
N VAL A 98 -0.47 5.37 10.84
CA VAL A 98 0.71 5.67 10.00
C VAL A 98 0.44 7.01 9.33
N ILE A 99 1.04 8.08 9.87
CA ILE A 99 0.81 9.47 9.48
C ILE A 99 2.06 9.99 8.79
N ASP A 100 1.96 10.37 7.52
CA ASP A 100 3.09 10.93 6.75
C ASP A 100 4.38 10.09 6.90
N SER A 101 4.22 8.77 6.94
CA SER A 101 5.26 7.81 7.34
C SER A 101 5.38 6.68 6.33
N ALA A 102 6.55 6.05 6.29
CA ALA A 102 6.85 4.92 5.41
C ALA A 102 7.19 3.69 6.25
N VAL A 103 6.64 2.54 5.88
CA VAL A 103 6.98 1.24 6.47
C VAL A 103 7.45 0.34 5.33
N MET A 104 8.67 -0.16 5.42
CA MET A 104 9.32 -0.97 4.41
C MET A 104 9.77 -2.28 5.06
N GLY A 105 9.43 -3.42 4.44
CA GLY A 105 9.94 -4.75 4.80
C GLY A 105 11.44 -4.79 4.53
N GLY A 106 11.81 -4.97 3.27
CA GLY A 106 13.21 -4.95 2.85
C GLY A 106 13.54 -6.12 1.94
N GLU A 107 14.67 -6.78 2.15
CA GLU A 107 14.96 -8.05 1.48
C GLU A 107 14.58 -9.22 2.38
N GLY A 108 13.71 -10.10 1.91
CA GLY A 108 13.27 -11.29 2.63
C GLY A 108 11.75 -11.44 2.59
N ASP A 109 11.23 -12.56 3.12
CA ASP A 109 9.79 -12.78 3.19
C ASP A 109 9.23 -12.12 4.47
N ASP A 110 8.77 -10.88 4.37
CA ASP A 110 8.40 -10.05 5.51
C ASP A 110 6.91 -10.16 5.90
N VAL A 111 6.60 -9.79 7.14
CA VAL A 111 5.24 -9.71 7.66
C VAL A 111 4.98 -8.31 8.20
N ILE A 112 4.22 -7.52 7.47
CA ILE A 112 3.93 -6.12 7.81
C ILE A 112 2.46 -5.98 8.24
N ARG A 113 2.22 -5.44 9.44
CA ARG A 113 0.88 -5.19 9.97
C ARG A 113 0.77 -3.75 10.42
N THR A 114 -0.11 -2.99 9.77
CA THR A 114 -0.39 -1.59 10.12
C THR A 114 -1.88 -1.34 10.19
N LYS A 115 -2.29 -0.27 10.88
CA LYS A 115 -3.69 0.15 10.93
C LYS A 115 -4.05 1.03 9.73
N HIS A 116 -4.27 2.32 9.98
CA HIS A 116 -4.80 3.23 8.98
C HIS A 116 -3.64 4.07 8.43
N LEU A 117 -3.53 4.11 7.11
CA LEU A 117 -2.66 5.07 6.43
C LEU A 117 -3.39 6.41 6.36
N VAL A 118 -2.82 7.43 7.01
CA VAL A 118 -3.45 8.75 7.20
C VAL A 118 -2.48 9.84 6.76
N PRO A 119 -2.26 10.02 5.45
CA PRO A 119 -1.44 11.12 4.96
C PRO A 119 -2.10 12.47 5.31
N GLN A 120 -1.33 13.41 5.86
CA GLN A 120 -1.80 14.74 6.26
C GLN A 120 -1.08 15.85 5.50
N THR A 121 0.22 15.69 5.28
CA THR A 121 1.06 16.68 4.58
C THR A 121 1.84 16.08 3.42
N THR A 122 2.11 14.78 3.47
CA THR A 122 2.87 14.06 2.44
C THR A 122 2.13 12.77 2.06
N PHE A 123 2.83 11.63 2.03
CA PHE A 123 2.26 10.33 1.73
C PHE A 123 2.43 9.39 2.92
N SER A 124 1.57 8.39 3.02
CA SER A 124 1.75 7.27 3.94
C SER A 124 1.87 6.00 3.12
N MET A 125 2.94 5.24 3.32
CA MET A 125 3.21 4.06 2.50
C MET A 125 3.56 2.83 3.32
N VAL A 126 3.17 1.68 2.80
CA VAL A 126 3.64 0.36 3.21
C VAL A 126 4.20 -0.34 1.98
N ARG A 127 5.37 -0.95 2.11
CA ARG A 127 6.10 -1.57 1.00
C ARG A 127 6.71 -2.89 1.46
N GLY A 128 6.44 -3.98 0.76
CA GLY A 128 7.10 -5.27 0.98
C GLY A 128 8.57 -5.21 0.58
N ASN A 129 8.79 -4.78 -0.67
CA ASN A 129 10.06 -4.79 -1.39
C ASN A 129 10.36 -6.18 -1.97
N ARG A 130 11.54 -6.78 -1.71
CA ARG A 130 11.89 -8.04 -2.38
C ARG A 130 11.62 -9.20 -1.44
N GLY A 131 10.78 -10.12 -1.90
CA GLY A 131 10.44 -11.35 -1.20
C GLY A 131 8.96 -11.65 -1.34
N ASN A 132 8.49 -12.72 -0.73
CA ASN A 132 7.07 -13.06 -0.70
C ASN A 132 6.46 -12.52 0.61
N ASP A 133 6.00 -11.29 0.57
CA ASP A 133 5.61 -10.54 1.76
C ASP A 133 4.15 -10.77 2.14
N VAL A 134 3.85 -10.64 3.43
CA VAL A 134 2.50 -10.66 3.97
C VAL A 134 2.16 -9.31 4.55
N ILE A 135 1.39 -8.52 3.80
CA ILE A 135 1.06 -7.14 4.14
C ILE A 135 -0.40 -7.05 4.60
N LYS A 136 -0.64 -6.50 5.79
CA LYS A 136 -1.99 -6.27 6.33
C LYS A 136 -2.16 -4.81 6.74
N VAL A 137 -3.09 -4.11 6.09
CA VAL A 137 -3.36 -2.68 6.34
C VAL A 137 -4.86 -2.47 6.59
N ALA A 138 -5.24 -1.92 7.74
CA ALA A 138 -6.66 -1.76 8.08
C ALA A 138 -7.43 -0.86 7.09
N THR A 139 -6.86 0.27 6.65
CA THR A 139 -7.45 1.09 5.57
C THR A 139 -6.39 1.84 4.77
N VAL A 140 -6.61 1.95 3.46
CA VAL A 140 -5.76 2.72 2.55
C VAL A 140 -6.56 3.91 2.04
N ARG A 141 -6.39 5.07 2.68
CA ARG A 141 -7.15 6.28 2.38
C ARG A 141 -6.23 7.45 2.01
N GLY A 142 -6.20 7.80 0.73
CA GLY A 142 -5.57 9.03 0.26
C GLY A 142 -6.56 10.17 0.09
N ASP A 143 -6.07 11.40 0.02
CA ASP A 143 -6.82 12.60 -0.31
C ASP A 143 -6.20 13.31 -1.53
N GLY A 144 -6.69 12.99 -2.72
CA GLY A 144 -6.31 13.73 -3.93
C GLY A 144 -4.85 13.55 -4.32
N ALA A 145 -4.42 14.30 -5.34
CA ALA A 145 -3.04 14.26 -5.82
C ALA A 145 -1.99 14.85 -4.87
N LYS A 146 -2.41 15.22 -3.66
CA LYS A 146 -1.56 15.87 -2.66
C LYS A 146 -1.15 14.90 -1.56
N LEU A 147 -2.05 14.00 -1.15
CA LEU A 147 -1.88 13.16 0.04
C LEU A 147 -2.17 11.69 -0.28
N GLY A 148 -1.17 10.96 -0.75
CA GLY A 148 -1.33 9.56 -1.16
C GLY A 148 -1.25 8.56 0.00
N ALA A 149 -2.06 7.50 -0.05
CA ALA A 149 -1.90 6.33 0.81
C ALA A 149 -1.65 5.12 -0.08
N VAL A 150 -0.52 4.43 0.12
CA VAL A 150 -0.06 3.43 -0.84
C VAL A 150 0.39 2.15 -0.14
N VAL A 151 0.02 1.02 -0.71
CA VAL A 151 0.51 -0.30 -0.33
C VAL A 151 1.10 -0.97 -1.57
N HIS A 152 2.35 -1.38 -1.49
CA HIS A 152 3.09 -2.08 -2.53
C HIS A 152 3.57 -3.43 -2.01
N GLY A 153 3.37 -4.50 -2.77
CA GLY A 153 4.07 -5.77 -2.60
C GLY A 153 5.53 -5.64 -3.05
N ASP A 154 5.69 -5.39 -4.36
CA ASP A 154 6.93 -5.25 -5.14
C ASP A 154 7.42 -6.53 -5.79
N ASP A 155 8.62 -7.02 -5.49
CA ASP A 155 9.22 -8.15 -6.19
C ASP A 155 8.95 -9.44 -5.40
N GLY A 156 8.06 -10.30 -5.87
CA GLY A 156 7.77 -11.61 -5.29
C GLY A 156 6.27 -11.92 -5.27
N ASN A 157 5.89 -13.06 -4.68
CA ASN A 157 4.47 -13.45 -4.62
C ASN A 157 3.86 -12.96 -3.30
N ASP A 158 3.32 -11.76 -3.32
CA ASP A 158 2.88 -11.06 -2.12
C ASP A 158 1.44 -11.40 -1.74
N LYS A 159 1.18 -11.35 -0.44
CA LYS A 159 -0.15 -11.50 0.15
C LYS A 159 -0.56 -10.21 0.80
N ILE A 160 -1.31 -9.41 0.06
CA ILE A 160 -1.76 -8.09 0.49
C ILE A 160 -3.21 -8.18 0.94
N THR A 161 -3.48 -7.81 2.20
CA THR A 161 -4.83 -7.71 2.75
C THR A 161 -5.08 -6.28 3.23
N THR A 162 -6.02 -5.59 2.61
CA THR A 162 -6.42 -4.25 3.05
C THR A 162 -7.90 -4.17 3.39
N GLY A 163 -8.29 -3.24 4.27
CA GLY A 163 -9.69 -2.83 4.33
C GLY A 163 -10.06 -1.96 3.12
N SER A 164 -10.85 -0.90 3.35
CA SER A 164 -11.29 -0.02 2.26
C SER A 164 -10.10 0.68 1.58
N VAL A 165 -10.16 0.77 0.25
CA VAL A 165 -9.21 1.49 -0.59
C VAL A 165 -9.95 2.68 -1.19
N SER A 166 -9.54 3.89 -0.83
CA SER A 166 -10.25 5.11 -1.26
C SER A 166 -9.33 6.31 -1.41
N GLY A 167 -9.71 7.24 -2.27
CA GLY A 167 -9.07 8.54 -2.38
C GLY A 167 -9.14 9.08 -3.79
N ALA A 168 -9.79 10.23 -3.95
CA ALA A 168 -10.05 10.83 -5.25
C ALA A 168 -8.72 11.07 -5.97
N PRO A 169 -8.62 10.90 -7.30
CA PRO A 169 -7.42 11.24 -8.02
C PRO A 169 -7.35 12.77 -8.07
N GLY A 170 -6.22 13.38 -7.73
CA GLY A 170 -6.06 14.79 -8.08
C GLY A 170 -5.75 14.96 -9.58
N GLN A 171 -5.40 16.19 -9.96
CA GLN A 171 -5.23 16.63 -11.35
C GLN A 171 -4.31 15.74 -12.23
N PHE A 172 -3.40 14.98 -11.62
CA PHE A 172 -2.46 14.09 -12.32
C PHE A 172 -2.73 12.60 -12.08
N ASN A 173 -3.86 12.23 -11.47
CA ASN A 173 -4.15 10.87 -10.98
C ASN A 173 -3.13 10.33 -9.94
N ARG A 174 -2.26 11.20 -9.43
CA ARG A 174 -1.16 10.88 -8.50
C ARG A 174 -1.54 11.16 -7.07
N GLY A 175 -2.39 10.33 -6.46
CA GLY A 175 -2.66 10.43 -5.04
C GLY A 175 -4.10 10.09 -4.75
N GLY A 176 -4.27 8.96 -4.09
CA GLY A 176 -5.50 8.30 -3.73
C GLY A 176 -5.10 7.05 -2.96
N GLY A 177 -6.06 6.27 -2.51
CA GLY A 177 -5.77 4.95 -1.95
C GLY A 177 -5.34 4.02 -3.08
N ILE A 178 -4.12 3.49 -3.02
CA ILE A 178 -3.55 2.61 -4.03
C ILE A 178 -3.03 1.36 -3.34
N VAL A 179 -3.38 0.21 -3.89
CA VAL A 179 -2.81 -1.08 -3.53
C VAL A 179 -2.28 -1.71 -4.81
N THR A 180 -1.05 -2.19 -4.79
CA THR A 180 -0.46 -2.85 -5.96
C THR A 180 0.42 -4.02 -5.55
N GLY A 181 0.35 -5.10 -6.32
CA GLY A 181 1.24 -6.25 -6.21
C GLY A 181 2.62 -5.93 -6.81
N ASN A 182 2.65 -5.60 -8.11
CA ASN A 182 3.81 -5.32 -8.96
C ASN A 182 4.39 -6.56 -9.66
N ASP A 183 5.50 -7.15 -9.24
CA ASP A 183 6.15 -8.25 -9.98
C ASP A 183 6.01 -9.56 -9.22
N GLY A 184 5.24 -10.51 -9.76
CA GLY A 184 5.04 -11.84 -9.17
C GLY A 184 3.56 -12.20 -9.10
N ALA A 185 3.25 -13.45 -8.78
CA ALA A 185 1.87 -13.93 -8.71
C ALA A 185 1.22 -13.52 -7.37
N ASP A 186 0.64 -12.33 -7.33
CA ASP A 186 0.18 -11.70 -6.10
C ASP A 186 -1.23 -12.13 -5.68
N THR A 187 -1.48 -12.14 -4.38
CA THR A 187 -2.82 -12.32 -3.81
C THR A 187 -3.24 -11.05 -3.08
N ILE A 188 -4.16 -10.32 -3.67
CA ILE A 188 -4.65 -9.04 -3.15
C ILE A 188 -6.09 -9.18 -2.69
N LYS A 189 -6.33 -9.00 -1.39
CA LYS A 189 -7.67 -9.01 -0.76
C LYS A 189 -7.98 -7.66 -0.19
N THR A 190 -8.96 -6.96 -0.75
CA THR A 190 -9.32 -5.61 -0.32
C THR A 190 -10.77 -5.52 0.13
N GLY A 191 -11.08 -4.53 0.97
CA GLY A 191 -12.47 -4.22 1.32
C GLY A 191 -13.22 -3.56 0.15
N VAL A 192 -13.92 -2.47 0.44
CA VAL A 192 -14.58 -1.68 -0.61
C VAL A 192 -13.55 -0.80 -1.30
N ILE A 193 -13.52 -0.85 -2.63
CA ILE A 193 -12.71 0.03 -3.48
C ILE A 193 -13.63 1.12 -4.01
N ASP A 194 -13.46 2.36 -3.59
CA ASP A 194 -14.35 3.47 -3.97
C ASP A 194 -13.64 4.82 -3.97
N PHE A 195 -14.34 5.90 -4.31
CA PHE A 195 -13.79 7.25 -4.41
C PHE A 195 -12.48 7.27 -5.20
N SER A 196 -12.43 6.55 -6.31
CA SER A 196 -11.25 6.35 -7.17
C SER A 196 -10.06 5.66 -6.52
N GLY A 197 -10.30 4.87 -5.47
CA GLY A 197 -9.37 3.86 -4.99
C GLY A 197 -8.97 2.91 -6.13
N ARG A 198 -7.73 2.44 -6.09
CA ARG A 198 -7.16 1.59 -7.13
C ARG A 198 -6.50 0.36 -6.54
N VAL A 199 -6.78 -0.76 -7.17
CA VAL A 199 -6.09 -2.02 -6.91
C VAL A 199 -5.49 -2.49 -8.21
N LEU A 200 -4.17 -2.69 -8.20
CA LEU A 200 -3.39 -3.10 -9.35
C LEU A 200 -2.78 -4.47 -9.04
N GLY A 201 -2.88 -5.42 -9.97
CA GLY A 201 -2.22 -6.72 -9.83
C GLY A 201 -0.73 -6.51 -10.02
N GLY A 202 -0.30 -6.39 -11.27
CA GLY A 202 1.12 -6.39 -11.56
C GLY A 202 1.44 -7.10 -12.85
N SER A 203 2.55 -7.82 -12.85
CA SER A 203 2.94 -8.81 -13.85
C SER A 203 2.78 -10.21 -13.28
N GLU A 204 2.60 -11.19 -14.16
CA GLU A 204 2.29 -12.58 -13.78
C GLU A 204 0.83 -12.76 -13.33
N SER A 205 0.48 -13.93 -12.80
CA SER A 205 -0.91 -14.33 -12.61
C SER A 205 -1.41 -13.96 -11.22
N ASP A 206 -2.21 -12.90 -11.15
CA ASP A 206 -2.68 -12.32 -9.90
C ASP A 206 -4.05 -12.85 -9.48
N THR A 207 -4.28 -12.89 -8.17
CA THR A 207 -5.60 -13.12 -7.58
C THR A 207 -6.07 -11.90 -6.82
N ILE A 208 -7.08 -11.23 -7.34
CA ILE A 208 -7.68 -10.03 -6.75
C ILE A 208 -9.09 -10.35 -6.23
N GLU A 209 -9.28 -10.25 -4.91
CA GLU A 209 -10.57 -10.34 -4.26
C GLU A 209 -10.97 -9.00 -3.61
N ALA A 210 -12.14 -8.48 -3.93
CA ALA A 210 -12.65 -7.26 -3.31
C ALA A 210 -14.03 -7.47 -2.68
N ALA A 211 -14.39 -6.68 -1.67
CA ALA A 211 -15.72 -6.73 -1.08
C ALA A 211 -16.78 -6.11 -2.01
N ALA A 212 -16.46 -4.97 -2.61
CA ALA A 212 -17.27 -4.27 -3.60
C ALA A 212 -16.43 -3.24 -4.37
N LEU A 213 -16.84 -2.88 -5.58
CA LEU A 213 -16.16 -1.89 -6.41
C LEU A 213 -17.09 -0.74 -6.81
N GLY A 214 -16.75 0.49 -6.43
CA GLY A 214 -17.45 1.72 -6.81
C GLY A 214 -18.93 1.83 -6.41
N PRO A 215 -19.36 1.46 -5.19
CA PRO A 215 -20.76 1.61 -4.79
C PRO A 215 -21.24 3.07 -4.71
N GLU A 216 -20.38 4.06 -4.45
CA GLU A 216 -20.77 5.47 -4.29
C GLU A 216 -20.18 6.44 -5.32
N SER A 217 -18.98 6.18 -5.85
CA SER A 217 -18.32 7.10 -6.79
C SER A 217 -17.62 6.38 -7.94
N GLY A 218 -16.88 5.32 -7.65
CA GLY A 218 -16.10 4.62 -8.65
C GLY A 218 -14.79 4.13 -8.08
N GLY A 219 -14.20 3.16 -8.76
CA GLY A 219 -12.96 2.53 -8.36
C GLY A 219 -12.38 1.75 -9.53
N LEU A 220 -11.11 1.38 -9.41
CA LEU A 220 -10.41 0.65 -10.45
C LEU A 220 -9.81 -0.64 -9.88
N ILE A 221 -10.03 -1.73 -10.62
CA ILE A 221 -9.20 -2.92 -10.56
C ILE A 221 -8.55 -3.08 -11.93
N GLN A 222 -7.22 -3.22 -11.95
CA GLN A 222 -6.46 -3.56 -13.15
C GLN A 222 -5.48 -4.66 -12.80
N ALA A 223 -5.66 -5.88 -13.32
CA ALA A 223 -4.78 -7.00 -12.96
C ALA A 223 -3.43 -6.87 -13.67
N GLY A 224 -3.36 -7.09 -14.99
CA GLY A 224 -2.13 -6.82 -15.74
C GLY A 224 -1.89 -7.84 -16.84
N PRO A 225 -0.64 -8.09 -17.25
CA PRO A 225 -0.31 -9.27 -18.03
C PRO A 225 -0.20 -10.51 -17.15
N GLY A 226 -0.93 -11.58 -17.49
CA GLY A 226 -0.99 -12.79 -16.69
C GLY A 226 -2.29 -13.56 -16.95
N ASP A 227 -2.42 -14.76 -16.37
CA ASP A 227 -3.71 -15.44 -16.31
C ASP A 227 -4.39 -15.07 -14.98
N ASP A 228 -5.06 -13.94 -14.96
CA ASP A 228 -5.51 -13.28 -13.73
C ASP A 228 -6.88 -13.78 -13.26
N ARG A 229 -7.11 -13.66 -11.95
CA ARG A 229 -8.40 -13.98 -11.33
C ARG A 229 -8.94 -12.80 -10.52
N ILE A 230 -10.11 -12.30 -10.93
CA ILE A 230 -10.80 -11.19 -10.26
C ILE A 230 -12.14 -11.66 -9.72
N SER A 231 -12.39 -11.52 -8.41
CA SER A 231 -13.66 -11.97 -7.83
C SER A 231 -14.05 -11.23 -6.56
N GLY A 232 -15.25 -11.52 -6.06
CA GLY A 232 -15.63 -11.17 -4.69
C GLY A 232 -14.92 -12.08 -3.69
N HIS A 233 -14.88 -11.69 -2.42
CA HIS A 233 -14.27 -12.52 -1.37
C HIS A 233 -14.74 -13.98 -1.38
N GLY A 234 -13.78 -14.90 -1.24
CA GLY A 234 -14.06 -16.33 -1.27
C GLY A 234 -14.52 -16.85 -2.64
N GLY A 235 -14.23 -16.12 -3.72
CA GLY A 235 -14.63 -16.48 -5.08
C GLY A 235 -16.09 -16.16 -5.41
N ALA A 236 -16.74 -15.31 -4.61
CA ALA A 236 -18.08 -14.81 -4.88
C ALA A 236 -18.10 -13.89 -6.13
N ILE A 237 -19.29 -13.49 -6.55
CA ILE A 237 -19.44 -12.47 -7.60
C ILE A 237 -19.10 -11.10 -7.00
N LEU A 238 -18.11 -10.41 -7.57
CA LEU A 238 -17.81 -9.03 -7.26
C LEU A 238 -18.86 -8.12 -7.90
N ILE A 239 -19.55 -7.32 -7.08
CA ILE A 239 -20.50 -6.33 -7.56
C ILE A 239 -19.75 -5.03 -7.89
N VAL A 240 -19.85 -4.61 -9.15
CA VAL A 240 -19.42 -3.30 -9.62
C VAL A 240 -20.62 -2.36 -9.56
N GLY A 241 -20.56 -1.38 -8.65
CA GLY A 241 -21.64 -0.48 -8.26
C GLY A 241 -22.14 0.44 -9.38
N GLU A 242 -23.12 1.30 -9.05
CA GLU A 242 -23.85 2.07 -10.05
C GLU A 242 -23.03 3.19 -10.74
N HIS A 243 -21.88 3.52 -10.16
CA HIS A 243 -21.04 4.63 -10.59
C HIS A 243 -19.91 4.16 -11.51
N TRP A 244 -18.78 4.87 -11.53
CA TRP A 244 -17.67 4.61 -12.45
C TRP A 244 -16.72 3.52 -11.93
N GLY A 245 -17.24 2.30 -11.75
CA GLY A 245 -16.41 1.13 -11.46
C GLY A 245 -15.79 0.57 -12.75
N SER A 246 -14.49 0.33 -12.74
CA SER A 246 -13.76 -0.26 -13.87
C SER A 246 -12.99 -1.50 -13.42
N VAL A 247 -13.19 -2.60 -14.14
CA VAL A 247 -12.41 -3.83 -14.02
C VAL A 247 -11.76 -4.08 -15.36
N ASP A 248 -10.44 -4.19 -15.38
CA ASP A 248 -9.67 -4.62 -16.54
C ASP A 248 -8.74 -5.75 -16.12
N ALA A 249 -8.90 -6.92 -16.71
CA ALA A 249 -7.99 -8.03 -16.41
C ALA A 249 -6.65 -7.89 -17.13
N GLY A 250 -6.60 -7.18 -18.25
CA GLY A 250 -5.35 -6.97 -19.01
C GLY A 250 -5.10 -8.05 -20.06
N VAL A 251 -3.88 -8.59 -20.13
CA VAL A 251 -3.47 -9.49 -21.22
C VAL A 251 -3.21 -10.88 -20.68
N GLY A 252 -4.08 -11.82 -21.04
CA GLY A 252 -3.87 -13.25 -20.84
C GLY A 252 -5.20 -13.99 -20.79
N ARG A 253 -5.26 -15.11 -20.08
CA ARG A 253 -6.47 -15.93 -19.93
C ARG A 253 -7.12 -15.70 -18.58
N ASP A 254 -7.92 -14.65 -18.53
CA ASP A 254 -8.41 -14.11 -17.27
C ASP A 254 -9.78 -14.67 -16.84
N ASP A 255 -9.92 -15.06 -15.57
CA ASP A 255 -11.17 -15.48 -14.94
C ASP A 255 -11.73 -14.39 -14.02
N CYS A 256 -12.78 -13.71 -14.49
CA CYS A 256 -13.45 -12.67 -13.73
C CYS A 256 -14.83 -13.11 -13.27
N LYS A 257 -15.03 -13.24 -11.96
CA LYS A 257 -16.35 -13.38 -11.33
C LYS A 257 -16.88 -12.02 -10.94
N VAL A 258 -17.30 -11.25 -11.94
CA VAL A 258 -17.75 -9.86 -11.79
C VAL A 258 -19.16 -9.66 -12.35
N LYS A 259 -19.94 -8.78 -11.73
CA LYS A 259 -21.25 -8.35 -12.21
C LYS A 259 -21.40 -6.85 -12.05
N SER A 260 -21.63 -6.17 -13.17
CA SER A 260 -22.03 -4.76 -13.16
C SER A 260 -23.51 -4.60 -12.85
N VAL A 261 -23.85 -3.54 -12.11
CA VAL A 261 -25.23 -3.09 -11.90
C VAL A 261 -25.57 -1.80 -12.67
N SER A 262 -24.67 -1.28 -13.51
CA SER A 262 -24.87 0.00 -14.24
C SER A 262 -24.21 0.03 -15.61
N THR A 263 -24.76 0.84 -16.52
CA THR A 263 -24.19 1.08 -17.85
C THR A 263 -22.97 1.99 -17.84
N ARG A 264 -22.62 2.56 -16.69
CA ARG A 264 -21.46 3.46 -16.51
C ARG A 264 -20.18 2.74 -16.09
N THR A 265 -20.26 1.43 -15.86
CA THR A 265 -19.11 0.60 -15.50
C THR A 265 -18.38 0.09 -16.73
N SER A 266 -17.09 -0.16 -16.62
CA SER A 266 -16.30 -0.87 -17.63
C SER A 266 -15.85 -2.22 -17.09
N ILE A 267 -16.09 -3.29 -17.83
CA ILE A 267 -15.51 -4.61 -17.56
C ILE A 267 -14.87 -5.05 -18.88
N SER A 268 -13.55 -5.18 -18.88
CA SER A 268 -12.76 -5.54 -20.06
C SER A 268 -11.81 -6.70 -19.78
N SER A 269 -11.40 -7.35 -20.87
CA SER A 269 -10.33 -8.35 -20.89
C SER A 269 -10.59 -9.62 -20.07
N CYS A 270 -11.79 -9.82 -19.55
CA CYS A 270 -12.18 -11.06 -18.88
C CYS A 270 -12.56 -12.14 -19.90
N GLU A 271 -11.78 -13.22 -20.00
CA GLU A 271 -12.08 -14.36 -20.87
C GLU A 271 -13.26 -15.17 -20.31
N ILE A 272 -13.24 -15.43 -19.00
CA ILE A 272 -14.31 -16.14 -18.29
C ILE A 272 -15.10 -15.12 -17.49
N LEU A 273 -16.38 -15.00 -17.80
CA LEU A 273 -17.37 -14.28 -17.01
C LEU A 273 -18.42 -15.26 -16.50
N PRO A 274 -18.97 -15.07 -15.29
CA PRO A 274 -20.09 -15.88 -14.83
C PRO A 274 -21.21 -15.77 -15.86
N ALA A 275 -21.79 -16.91 -16.24
CA ALA A 275 -22.90 -16.93 -17.18
C ALA A 275 -23.97 -15.95 -16.69
N ALA A 276 -24.37 -15.01 -17.57
CA ALA A 276 -25.45 -14.09 -17.28
C ALA A 276 -26.69 -14.92 -16.97
N ASP A 277 -27.11 -14.92 -15.71
CA ASP A 277 -28.28 -15.66 -15.26
C ASP A 277 -29.51 -15.12 -16.04
N PRO A 278 -30.21 -15.91 -16.88
CA PRO A 278 -31.27 -15.41 -17.75
C PRO A 278 -32.57 -14.99 -17.02
N GLY A 279 -32.56 -14.88 -15.69
CA GLY A 279 -33.75 -14.59 -14.88
C GLY A 279 -33.96 -13.11 -14.60
N GLY A 280 -35.04 -12.54 -15.14
CA GLY A 280 -35.46 -11.14 -15.09
C GLY A 280 -35.78 -10.53 -13.70
N PRO A 281 -36.38 -9.33 -13.66
CA PRO A 281 -36.33 -8.42 -12.52
C PRO A 281 -37.18 -8.90 -11.34
N GLY A 282 -36.59 -8.88 -10.14
CA GLY A 282 -37.32 -9.05 -8.88
C GLY A 282 -37.10 -10.39 -8.19
N ALA A 283 -35.87 -10.73 -7.81
CA ALA A 283 -35.64 -11.71 -6.77
C ALA A 283 -35.98 -11.07 -5.40
N LYS A 284 -37.22 -11.27 -4.93
CA LYS A 284 -37.50 -11.14 -3.49
C LYS A 284 -36.53 -12.07 -2.74
N PRO A 285 -35.98 -11.66 -1.59
CA PRO A 285 -35.09 -12.51 -0.81
C PRO A 285 -35.79 -13.86 -0.54
N GLY A 286 -35.21 -14.94 -1.06
CA GLY A 286 -35.63 -16.28 -0.71
C GLY A 286 -35.56 -16.42 0.81
N LYS A 287 -36.65 -16.87 1.43
CA LYS A 287 -36.71 -17.20 2.86
C LYS A 287 -35.48 -18.03 3.23
N PRO A 288 -34.73 -17.68 4.31
CA PRO A 288 -33.54 -18.43 4.68
C PRO A 288 -33.86 -19.92 4.80
N ALA A 289 -33.07 -20.77 4.15
CA ALA A 289 -33.11 -22.20 4.42
C ALA A 289 -32.87 -22.38 5.93
N GLN A 290 -33.79 -23.06 6.61
CA GLN A 290 -33.58 -23.43 8.01
C GLN A 290 -32.30 -24.28 8.08
N PRO A 291 -31.40 -24.02 9.04
CA PRO A 291 -30.24 -24.86 9.24
C PRO A 291 -30.67 -26.30 9.46
N ASP A 292 -30.07 -27.22 8.71
CA ASP A 292 -30.20 -28.64 9.00
C ASP A 292 -29.76 -28.90 10.43
N LYS A 293 -30.56 -29.73 11.11
CA LYS A 293 -30.34 -30.17 12.49
C LYS A 293 -28.89 -30.64 12.64
N ALA A 294 -28.10 -29.93 13.45
CA ALA A 294 -26.76 -30.35 13.82
C ALA A 294 -26.80 -31.81 14.30
N THR A 295 -26.06 -32.68 13.62
CA THR A 295 -25.75 -34.01 14.14
C THR A 295 -25.00 -33.85 15.45
N LYS A 296 -25.49 -34.50 16.52
CA LYS A 296 -24.86 -34.48 17.84
C LYS A 296 -23.37 -34.83 17.69
N PRO A 297 -22.45 -34.05 18.27
CA PRO A 297 -21.06 -34.44 18.37
C PRO A 297 -20.95 -35.81 19.06
N GLY A 298 -20.17 -36.71 18.46
CA GLY A 298 -19.80 -37.97 19.11
C GLY A 298 -19.12 -37.70 20.45
N LYS A 299 -19.36 -38.57 21.43
CA LYS A 299 -18.75 -38.52 22.76
C LYS A 299 -17.22 -38.39 22.60
N PRO A 300 -16.56 -37.36 23.17
CA PRO A 300 -15.11 -37.24 23.11
C PRO A 300 -14.45 -38.47 23.72
N ALA A 301 -13.43 -39.00 23.05
CA ALA A 301 -12.54 -39.98 23.64
C ALA A 301 -11.88 -39.34 24.87
N GLN A 302 -11.94 -40.04 25.99
CA GLN A 302 -11.38 -39.59 27.26
C GLN A 302 -9.85 -39.52 27.12
N PRO A 303 -9.17 -38.42 27.51
CA PRO A 303 -7.73 -38.35 27.45
C PRO A 303 -7.10 -39.40 28.36
N ASP A 304 -6.11 -40.13 27.86
CA ASP A 304 -5.28 -41.01 28.68
C ASP A 304 -4.62 -40.20 29.80
N LYS A 305 -4.58 -40.80 30.99
CA LYS A 305 -4.00 -40.20 32.20
C LYS A 305 -2.60 -39.64 31.91
N ALA A 306 -2.43 -38.34 32.16
CA ALA A 306 -1.12 -37.73 32.21
C ALA A 306 -0.23 -38.46 33.24
N THR A 307 0.89 -39.00 32.80
CA THR A 307 1.96 -39.48 33.67
C THR A 307 2.50 -38.31 34.49
N LYS A 308 2.46 -38.46 35.81
CA LYS A 308 2.94 -37.48 36.79
C LYS A 308 4.40 -37.10 36.51
N PRO A 309 4.77 -35.81 36.47
CA PRO A 309 6.17 -35.40 36.30
C PRO A 309 7.05 -35.96 37.42
N ALA A 310 8.22 -36.46 37.06
CA ALA A 310 9.25 -36.86 38.02
C ALA A 310 9.70 -35.64 38.85
N LYS A 311 9.93 -35.87 40.14
CA LYS A 311 10.39 -34.85 41.09
C LYS A 311 11.74 -34.26 40.62
N PRO A 312 11.91 -32.92 40.59
CA PRO A 312 13.17 -32.32 40.20
C PRO A 312 14.31 -32.75 41.14
N ALA A 313 15.48 -33.05 40.56
CA ALA A 313 16.69 -33.27 41.33
C ALA A 313 17.09 -31.97 42.06
N LYS A 314 17.51 -32.11 43.32
CA LYS A 314 17.90 -30.98 44.18
C LYS A 314 19.18 -30.32 43.63
N PRO A 315 19.28 -28.98 43.57
CA PRO A 315 20.49 -28.31 43.09
C PRO A 315 21.73 -28.68 43.93
N ALA A 316 22.84 -28.92 43.25
CA ALA A 316 24.14 -29.09 43.91
C ALA A 316 24.57 -27.78 44.60
N LYS A 317 25.14 -27.92 45.81
CA LYS A 317 25.60 -26.81 46.65
C LYS A 317 26.76 -26.06 45.94
N PRO A 318 26.76 -24.72 45.88
CA PRO A 318 27.84 -24.00 45.23
C PRO A 318 29.19 -24.21 45.95
N ALA A 319 30.25 -24.43 45.17
CA ALA A 319 31.61 -24.49 45.67
C ALA A 319 32.05 -23.11 46.20
N LYS A 320 32.75 -23.10 47.33
CA LYS A 320 33.29 -21.88 47.96
C LYS A 320 34.27 -21.15 47.01
N PRO A 321 34.30 -19.81 47.00
CA PRO A 321 35.33 -19.06 46.27
C PRO A 321 36.72 -19.37 46.83
N ALA A 322 37.66 -19.71 45.95
CA ALA A 322 39.07 -19.79 46.28
C ALA A 322 39.63 -18.38 46.53
N LYS A 323 40.43 -18.28 47.59
CA LYS A 323 41.06 -17.08 48.11
C LYS A 323 42.04 -16.49 47.09
N ALA A 324 41.98 -15.17 46.90
CA ALA A 324 42.94 -14.42 46.09
C ALA A 324 44.37 -14.62 46.64
N ALA A 325 45.29 -15.04 45.77
CA ALA A 325 46.73 -14.93 45.98
C ALA A 325 47.25 -13.70 45.20
N LYS A 326 47.94 -12.83 45.93
CA LYS A 326 48.48 -11.55 45.47
C LYS A 326 49.93 -11.74 45.02
N ALA A 327 50.29 -10.95 44.01
CA ALA A 327 51.60 -10.37 43.69
C ALA A 327 52.67 -11.22 42.96
N ALA A 328 53.00 -10.78 41.75
CA ALA A 328 54.30 -10.20 41.31
C ALA A 328 54.24 -10.10 39.77
N GLY A 329 54.20 -8.92 39.16
CA GLY A 329 55.37 -8.04 39.01
C GLY A 329 56.04 -8.28 37.65
N SER A 330 55.65 -7.55 36.60
CA SER A 330 56.55 -7.24 35.49
C SER A 330 56.14 -5.97 34.75
N LYS A 331 57.16 -5.26 34.30
CA LYS A 331 57.23 -3.83 34.01
C LYS A 331 56.51 -3.44 32.72
N VAL A 332 55.77 -2.34 32.77
CA VAL A 332 55.38 -1.56 31.60
C VAL A 332 56.53 -0.61 31.26
N THR A 333 57.23 -0.86 30.16
CA THR A 333 58.14 0.13 29.55
C THR A 333 57.37 0.96 28.54
N ALA A 334 57.16 2.23 28.88
CA ALA A 334 56.75 3.27 27.95
C ALA A 334 57.93 3.61 27.02
N ALA A 335 57.71 3.56 25.71
CA ALA A 335 58.61 4.13 24.73
C ALA A 335 57.88 5.26 23.98
N LYS A 336 58.25 6.49 24.33
CA LYS A 336 57.97 7.72 23.60
C LYS A 336 59.28 8.18 22.99
N ARG A 337 59.36 8.29 21.66
CA ARG A 337 60.36 9.05 20.85
C ARG A 337 59.78 9.12 19.42
N LYS A 338 59.18 10.25 19.01
CA LYS A 338 59.80 11.35 18.25
C LYS A 338 60.69 10.87 17.08
N HIS A 339 60.13 10.92 15.88
CA HIS A 339 60.61 11.74 14.77
C HIS A 339 59.39 12.24 13.99
#